data_AF-A0A4Q5R5H5-F1
#
_entry.id   AF-A0A4Q5R5H5-F1
#
_cell.length_a   1.000
_cell.length_b   1.000
_cell.length_c   1.000
_cell.angle_alpha   90.00
_cell.angle_beta   90.00
_cell.angle_gamma   90.00
#
_symmetry.space_group_name_H-M   'P 1'
#
loop_
_entity.id
_entity.type
_entity.pdbx_description
1 polymer ?
#
loop_
_entity_poly.entity_id
_entity_poly.type
_entity_poly.pdbx_seq_one_letter_code
_entity_poly.pdbx_strand_id
1 'polypeptide(L)'
;FNKVAHRVYLDVAQLPPLPPGKQYQLWALDKGKPVDAGVLTAATTAGTGLQQMKDVASAQAFAMTVEPAGGSAGPTLDTMTVIGNI
;
A
#
# COMPACT_ATOMS: atom_id res chain seq x y z
N PHE A 1 -6.42 9.67 0.76
CA PHE A 1 -5.33 10.44 0.13
C PHE A 1 -5.64 11.91 0.24
N ASN A 2 -4.71 12.70 0.78
CA ASN A 2 -4.82 14.15 0.79
C ASN A 2 -4.15 14.70 -0.47
N LYS A 3 -4.95 15.14 -1.45
CA LYS A 3 -4.47 15.67 -2.75
C LYS A 3 -3.63 16.95 -2.61
N VAL A 4 -3.75 17.70 -1.53
CA VAL A 4 -3.01 18.96 -1.30
C VAL A 4 -1.68 18.70 -0.59
N ALA A 5 -1.68 17.81 0.40
CA ALA A 5 -0.50 17.49 1.19
C ALA A 5 0.30 16.29 0.63
N HIS A 6 -0.20 15.65 -0.44
CA HIS A 6 0.34 14.42 -1.05
C HIS A 6 0.46 13.22 -0.10
N ARG A 7 -0.27 13.23 1.03
CA ARG A 7 -0.18 12.18 2.06
C ARG A 7 -1.18 11.07 1.84
N VAL A 8 -0.72 9.85 2.05
CA VAL A 8 -1.54 8.64 2.02
C VAL A 8 -1.55 8.03 3.42
N TYR A 9 -2.74 7.69 3.90
CA TYR A 9 -2.94 6.99 5.16
C TYR A 9 -3.70 5.70 4.85
N LEU A 10 -3.19 4.59 5.35
CA LEU A 10 -3.80 3.27 5.20
C LEU A 10 -4.27 2.79 6.57
N ASP A 11 -5.54 2.42 6.66
CA ASP A 11 -6.05 1.70 7.83
C ASP A 11 -5.63 0.24 7.72
N VAL A 12 -4.82 -0.21 8.67
CA VAL A 12 -4.27 -1.57 8.69
C VAL A 12 -5.05 -2.51 9.62
N ALA A 13 -6.05 -2.00 10.34
CA ALA A 13 -6.79 -2.77 11.34
C ALA A 13 -7.62 -3.91 10.73
N GLN A 14 -7.97 -3.81 9.44
CA GLN A 14 -8.80 -4.79 8.72
C GLN A 14 -7.98 -5.70 7.79
N LEU A 15 -6.64 -5.63 7.85
CA LEU A 15 -5.80 -6.43 6.96
C LEU A 15 -5.59 -7.85 7.52
N PRO A 16 -5.75 -8.90 6.70
CA PRO A 16 -5.51 -10.25 7.15
C PRO A 16 -4.02 -10.46 7.49
N PRO A 17 -3.70 -11.31 8.47
CA PRO A 17 -2.32 -11.64 8.80
C PRO A 17 -1.64 -12.32 7.61
N LEU A 18 -0.36 -12.00 7.41
CA LEU A 18 0.46 -12.59 6.36
C LEU A 18 1.39 -13.68 6.90
N PRO A 19 1.78 -14.67 6.08
CA PRO A 19 2.78 -15.64 6.47
C PRO A 19 4.16 -14.98 6.69
N PRO A 20 5.08 -15.62 7.43
CA PRO A 20 6.42 -15.10 7.67
C PRO A 20 7.16 -14.76 6.36
N GLY A 21 7.88 -13.65 6.36
CA GLY A 21 8.64 -13.20 5.18
C GLY A 21 7.80 -12.50 4.10
N LYS A 22 6.51 -12.25 4.35
CA LYS A 22 5.62 -11.46 3.49
C LYS A 22 5.21 -10.14 4.15
N GLN A 23 4.91 -9.16 3.33
CA GLN A 23 4.55 -7.80 3.74
C GLN A 23 3.58 -7.19 2.73
N TYR A 24 2.64 -6.36 3.19
CA TYR A 24 1.81 -5.61 2.27
C TYR A 24 2.60 -4.46 1.65
N GLN A 25 2.39 -4.21 0.37
CA GLN A 25 2.86 -3.02 -0.32
C GLN A 25 1.68 -2.29 -0.95
N LEU A 26 1.65 -0.97 -0.77
CA LEU A 26 0.66 -0.10 -1.37
C LEU A 26 1.24 0.53 -2.64
N TRP A 27 0.40 0.63 -3.66
CA TRP A 27 0.71 1.20 -4.95
C TRP A 27 -0.30 2.31 -5.26
N ALA A 28 0.21 3.46 -5.68
CA ALA A 28 -0.59 4.49 -6.31
C ALA A 28 -0.65 4.24 -7.81
N LEU A 29 -1.85 4.18 -8.39
CA LEU A 29 -2.01 4.07 -9.84
C LEU A 29 -2.01 5.48 -10.43
N ASP A 30 -0.92 5.85 -11.10
CA ASP A 30 -0.80 7.09 -11.88
C ASP A 30 -0.79 6.78 -13.38
N LYS A 31 -1.83 7.22 -14.08
CA LYS A 31 -2.12 6.95 -15.50
C LYS A 31 -2.12 5.45 -15.77
N GLY A 32 -2.68 4.68 -14.83
CA GLY A 32 -2.69 3.22 -14.85
C GLY A 32 -1.35 2.55 -14.54
N LYS A 33 -0.28 3.32 -14.25
CA LYS A 33 1.01 2.75 -13.85
C LYS A 33 1.13 2.71 -12.32
N PRO A 34 1.48 1.55 -11.74
CA PRO A 34 1.71 1.43 -10.32
C PRO A 34 3.01 2.15 -9.92
N VAL A 35 2.89 3.06 -8.96
CA VAL A 35 3.98 3.78 -8.31
C VAL A 35 4.04 3.33 -6.87
N ASP A 36 5.25 3.02 -6.38
CA ASP A 36 5.47 2.57 -5.00
C ASP A 36 5.00 3.63 -3.99
N ALA A 37 3.94 3.31 -3.25
CA ALA A 37 3.44 4.13 -2.14
C ALA A 37 3.97 3.61 -0.78
N GLY A 38 4.81 2.57 -0.76
CA GLY A 38 5.50 2.07 0.41
C GLY A 38 4.94 0.75 0.95
N VAL A 39 5.68 0.19 1.91
CA VAL A 39 5.37 -1.10 2.55
C VAL A 39 4.80 -0.91 3.96
N LEU A 40 3.95 -1.82 4.41
CA LEU A 40 3.41 -1.82 5.77
C LEU A 40 4.46 -2.27 6.77
N THR A 41 4.82 -1.43 7.73
CA THR A 41 5.86 -1.78 8.72
C THR A 41 5.36 -2.86 9.69
N ALA A 42 6.28 -3.66 10.22
CA ALA A 42 5.95 -4.71 11.20
C ALA A 42 5.24 -4.16 12.45
N ALA A 43 5.51 -2.90 12.80
CA ALA A 43 4.93 -2.20 13.94
C ALA A 43 3.43 -1.90 13.79
N THR A 44 2.91 -1.79 12.56
CA THR A 44 1.50 -1.50 12.28
C THR A 44 0.69 -2.77 11.97
N THR A 45 1.34 -3.85 11.53
CA THR A 45 0.72 -5.19 11.40
C THR A 45 0.22 -5.80 12.71
N ALA A 46 0.50 -5.18 13.86
CA ALA A 46 -0.03 -5.57 15.17
C ALA A 46 -1.49 -5.14 15.42
N GLY A 47 -2.18 -4.55 14.43
CA GLY A 47 -3.64 -4.65 14.34
C GLY A 47 -4.46 -3.42 14.74
N THR A 48 -3.86 -2.27 15.05
CA THR A 48 -4.65 -1.05 15.29
C THR A 48 -3.89 0.20 14.86
N GLY A 49 -4.35 0.88 13.82
CA GLY A 49 -3.88 2.23 13.50
C GLY A 49 -3.93 2.63 12.03
N LEU A 50 -3.72 3.93 11.79
CA LEU A 50 -3.45 4.46 10.47
C LEU A 50 -1.93 4.46 10.25
N GLN A 51 -1.45 3.77 9.23
CA GLN A 51 -0.08 3.94 8.79
C GLN A 51 0.00 5.07 7.77
N GLN A 52 0.87 6.05 8.02
CA GLN A 52 1.27 6.99 6.96
C GLN A 52 2.19 6.26 5.98
N MET A 53 1.80 6.32 4.71
CA MET A 53 2.52 5.75 3.58
C MET A 53 3.46 6.80 2.97
N LYS A 54 4.23 6.42 1.94
CA LYS A 54 5.07 7.38 1.21
C LYS A 54 4.19 8.46 0.60
N ASP A 55 4.75 9.66 0.46
CA ASP A 55 4.06 10.73 -0.24
C ASP A 55 3.94 10.37 -1.72
N VAL A 56 2.76 10.61 -2.26
CA VAL A 56 2.41 10.29 -3.64
C VAL A 56 2.01 11.58 -4.34
N ALA A 57 2.74 11.93 -5.40
CA ALA A 57 2.50 13.16 -6.15
C ALA A 57 1.13 13.16 -6.86
N SER A 58 0.72 12.01 -7.40
CA SER A 58 -0.60 11.85 -7.99
C SER A 58 -1.06 10.39 -7.98
N ALA A 59 -2.37 10.18 -7.90
CA ALA A 59 -2.99 8.88 -7.98
C ALA A 59 -4.42 9.03 -8.51
N GLN A 60 -4.86 8.09 -9.34
CA GLN A 60 -6.28 7.92 -9.72
C GLN A 60 -6.95 6.78 -8.92
N ALA A 61 -6.15 5.82 -8.48
CA ALA A 61 -6.59 4.70 -7.68
C ALA A 61 -5.43 4.20 -6.81
N PHE A 62 -5.75 3.38 -5.81
CA PHE A 62 -4.74 2.65 -5.06
C PHE A 62 -4.94 1.15 -5.23
N ALA A 63 -3.82 0.43 -5.30
CA ALA A 63 -3.78 -1.02 -5.28
C ALA A 63 -2.87 -1.49 -4.15
N MET A 64 -3.09 -2.70 -3.66
CA MET A 64 -2.25 -3.34 -2.66
C MET A 64 -1.95 -4.76 -3.08
N THR A 65 -0.75 -5.20 -2.77
CA THR A 65 -0.24 -6.55 -3.07
C THR A 65 0.42 -7.15 -1.84
N VAL A 66 0.61 -8.46 -1.87
CA VAL A 66 1.41 -9.20 -0.90
C VAL A 66 2.78 -9.47 -1.50
N GLU A 67 3.80 -8.83 -0.95
CA GLU A 67 5.16 -8.84 -1.45
C GLU A 67 6.11 -9.56 -0.47
N PRO A 68 7.33 -9.96 -0.89
CA PRO A 68 8.38 -10.34 0.04
C PRO A 68 8.68 -9.22 1.05
N ALA A 69 9.24 -9.59 2.20
CA ALA A 69 9.71 -8.61 3.18
C ALA A 69 10.69 -7.61 2.51
N GLY A 70 10.44 -6.32 2.72
CA GLY A 70 11.16 -5.24 2.03
C GLY A 70 10.48 -4.71 0.76
N GLY A 71 9.43 -5.38 0.28
CA GLY A 71 8.67 -4.99 -0.91
C GLY A 71 9.28 -5.49 -2.22
N SER A 72 8.69 -5.04 -3.31
CA SER A 72 9.04 -5.38 -4.69
C SER A 72 9.24 -4.14 -5.54
N ALA A 73 9.98 -4.28 -6.64
CA ALA A 73 10.17 -3.20 -7.62
C ALA A 73 8.89 -2.91 -8.45
N GLY A 74 7.97 -3.87 -8.50
CA GLY A 74 6.67 -3.73 -9.13
C GLY A 74 5.65 -4.65 -8.43
N PRO A 75 4.35 -4.44 -8.67
CA PRO A 75 3.30 -5.21 -8.01
C PRO A 75 3.29 -6.66 -8.49
N THR A 76 3.17 -7.58 -7.53
CA THR A 76 2.82 -8.98 -7.79
C THR A 76 1.37 -9.06 -8.22
N LEU A 77 1.15 -9.14 -9.54
CA LEU A 77 -0.19 -9.08 -10.17
C LEU A 77 -1.16 -10.14 -9.64
N ASP A 78 -0.67 -11.32 -9.26
CA ASP A 78 -1.48 -12.42 -8.71
C ASP A 78 -2.18 -12.06 -7.40
N THR A 79 -1.64 -11.08 -6.67
CA THR A 79 -2.17 -10.63 -5.37
C THR A 79 -2.68 -9.18 -5.42
N MET A 80 -2.71 -8.58 -6.61
CA MET A 80 -3.06 -7.19 -6.77
C MET A 80 -4.55 -6.97 -6.54
N THR A 81 -4.87 -6.24 -5.49
CA THR A 81 -6.23 -5.86 -5.13
C THR A 81 -6.34 -4.34 -5.21
N VAL A 82 -7.27 -3.83 -6.01
CA VAL A 82 -7.56 -2.39 -6.09
C VAL A 82 -8.43 -2.01 -4.89
N ILE A 83 -7.94 -1.11 -4.04
CA ILE A 83 -8.61 -0.71 -2.79
C ILE A 83 -9.61 0.43 -3.03
N GLY A 84 -9.47 1.18 -4.11
CA GLY A 84 -10.46 2.17 -4.51
C GLY A 84 -9.96 3.23 -5.50
N ASN A 85 -10.92 3.88 -6.16
CA ASN A 85 -10.70 5.03 -7.03
C ASN A 85 -10.89 6.34 -6.22
N ILE A 86 -10.16 7.40 -6.58
CA ILE A 86 -10.03 8.65 -5.79
C ILE A 86 -10.45 9.89 -6.58
#